data_AF-A0A4Q4YHZ9-F1
#
_entry.id   AF-A0A4Q4YHZ9-F1
#
_cell.length_a   1.000
_cell.length_b   1.000
_cell.length_c   1.000
_cell.angle_alpha   90.00
_cell.angle_beta   90.00
_cell.angle_gamma   90.00
#
_symmetry.space_group_name_H-M   'P 1'
#
loop_
_entity.id
_entity.type
_entity.pdbx_description
1 polymer ?
#
loop_
_entity_poly.entity_id
_entity_poly.type
_entity_poly.pdbx_seq_one_letter_code
_entity_poly.pdbx_strand_id
1 'polypeptide(L)'
;MKFNGLLGASLAVTSALGSPYRNGLFTRQNSGECQIRLPPTNGGRKVAIVLDSSGSMSSNDPTDLRIIAGKSLNRQLVPGSTTTGDLEADLVTVVDFDDEARVIYPLGDTAGADGVFDSIDSSGGTWIADGVDKALSELTKPGNDPTADRSGILVLTDGEDSDTDGLITQIERAGSAGVRVSFGFLAPSESFFEPDLLAAILRTGGTYTSFASAEAVQSFLFLVLSNGLTAADHSVTTGQLLLPGVTVAKLSGGDQPVSFTYAAQATEHLVFTFESLSSQALDGELKDASGNSLGSNSTAGTDRASISYTADAAGNLQFEVNTNDPAEGVFQVSLNSSLGIAGCNLTTIPPPTNTTNGTIPSGTPTPTSTIPPIVTAGAARIATAGVPLAGLLLALVAL
;
A
#
# COMPACT_ATOMS: atom_id res chain seq x y z
N MET A 1 -75.78 -20.65 1.49
CA MET A 1 -75.46 -19.72 2.59
C MET A 1 -74.06 -19.15 2.35
N LYS A 2 -73.97 -17.82 2.33
CA LYS A 2 -72.83 -16.94 2.60
C LYS A 2 -71.52 -17.07 1.78
N PHE A 3 -71.26 -15.98 1.05
CA PHE A 3 -69.99 -15.51 0.49
C PHE A 3 -68.87 -15.39 1.54
N ASN A 4 -67.62 -15.53 1.07
CA ASN A 4 -66.44 -14.66 1.26
C ASN A 4 -65.26 -15.38 0.56
N GLY A 5 -64.60 -14.88 -0.48
CA GLY A 5 -64.03 -13.55 -0.62
C GLY A 5 -62.52 -13.61 -0.29
N LEU A 6 -61.71 -14.24 -1.15
CA LEU A 6 -60.24 -14.19 -1.03
C LEU A 6 -59.70 -13.09 -1.95
N LEU A 7 -59.48 -11.92 -1.36
CA LEU A 7 -58.45 -10.98 -1.77
C LEU A 7 -57.15 -11.40 -1.10
N GLY A 8 -56.03 -11.41 -1.84
CA GLY A 8 -54.72 -11.78 -1.28
C GLY A 8 -53.56 -11.43 -2.19
N ALA A 9 -53.28 -10.13 -2.31
CA ALA A 9 -52.01 -9.47 -2.61
C ALA A 9 -51.03 -10.13 -3.60
N SER A 10 -51.01 -9.61 -4.83
CA SER A 10 -49.81 -9.59 -5.68
C SER A 10 -48.73 -8.73 -5.00
N LEU A 11 -47.62 -9.34 -4.57
CA LEU A 11 -46.39 -8.63 -4.24
C LEU A 11 -45.85 -8.00 -5.53
N ALA A 12 -46.13 -6.71 -5.73
CA ALA A 12 -45.33 -5.89 -6.60
C ALA A 12 -43.95 -5.75 -5.95
N VAL A 13 -42.94 -6.41 -6.51
CA VAL A 13 -41.55 -6.06 -6.24
C VAL A 13 -41.35 -4.69 -6.85
N THR A 14 -41.56 -3.65 -6.05
CA THR A 14 -41.06 -2.32 -6.36
C THR A 14 -39.55 -2.43 -6.45
N SER A 15 -39.01 -2.19 -7.64
CA SER A 15 -37.60 -1.83 -7.81
C SER A 15 -37.32 -0.68 -6.84
N ALA A 16 -36.61 -0.98 -5.76
CA ALA A 16 -36.19 0.03 -4.82
C ALA A 16 -35.41 1.08 -5.61
N LEU A 17 -36.00 2.27 -5.61
CA LEU A 17 -35.43 3.53 -6.06
C LEU A 17 -33.99 3.63 -5.55
N GLY A 18 -33.11 4.11 -6.44
CA GLY A 18 -31.68 4.24 -6.20
C GLY A 18 -31.36 4.78 -4.81
N SER A 19 -30.46 4.07 -4.14
CA SER A 19 -29.89 4.49 -2.85
C SER A 19 -29.29 5.91 -3.00
N PRO A 20 -29.70 6.88 -2.19
CA PRO A 20 -29.13 8.22 -2.19
C PRO A 20 -27.90 8.31 -1.29
N TYR A 21 -27.12 7.23 -1.15
CA TYR A 21 -25.77 7.35 -0.63
C TYR A 21 -24.89 7.91 -1.74
N ARG A 22 -24.57 9.20 -1.64
CA ARG A 22 -23.51 9.83 -2.41
C ARG A 22 -22.18 9.14 -2.05
N ASN A 23 -21.86 8.07 -2.77
CA ASN A 23 -20.53 7.48 -2.83
C ASN A 23 -19.63 8.47 -3.59
N GLY A 24 -19.16 9.48 -2.87
CA GLY A 24 -18.24 10.49 -3.36
C GLY A 24 -17.15 10.68 -2.33
N LEU A 25 -16.28 9.68 -2.17
CA LEU A 25 -15.13 9.77 -1.26
C LEU A 25 -13.86 10.30 -1.94
N PHE A 26 -13.94 10.64 -3.22
CA PHE A 26 -12.81 11.18 -3.97
C PHE A 26 -13.28 12.29 -4.90
N THR A 27 -12.82 13.51 -4.65
CA THR A 27 -12.82 14.56 -5.67
C THR A 27 -11.53 15.33 -5.49
N ARG A 28 -10.58 15.17 -6.42
CA ARG A 28 -9.54 16.19 -6.58
C ARG A 28 -10.25 17.39 -7.16
N GLN A 29 -10.35 18.49 -6.43
CA GLN A 29 -10.83 19.75 -6.99
C GLN A 29 -9.67 20.74 -7.11
N ASN A 30 -9.77 21.62 -8.10
CA ASN A 30 -8.86 22.72 -8.40
C ASN A 30 -8.72 23.78 -7.26
N SER A 31 -9.09 23.45 -6.01
CA SER A 31 -9.19 24.43 -4.93
C SER A 31 -7.88 24.68 -4.19
N GLY A 32 -6.80 23.95 -4.47
CA GLY A 32 -5.57 24.01 -3.67
C GLY A 32 -5.71 23.41 -2.27
N GLU A 33 -6.91 23.00 -1.85
CA GLU A 33 -7.17 22.36 -0.56
C GLU A 33 -7.12 20.84 -0.70
N CYS A 34 -6.59 20.13 0.31
CA CYS A 34 -6.69 18.67 0.35
C CYS A 34 -8.15 18.24 0.41
N GLN A 35 -8.65 17.64 -0.66
CA GLN A 35 -9.96 16.98 -0.66
C GLN A 35 -9.86 15.45 -0.56
N ILE A 36 -8.65 14.95 -0.35
CA ILE A 36 -8.43 13.55 -0.06
C ILE A 36 -8.84 13.32 1.40
N ARG A 37 -9.97 12.63 1.61
CA ARG A 37 -10.51 12.31 2.93
C ARG A 37 -10.28 10.85 3.25
N LEU A 38 -9.65 10.60 4.38
CA LEU A 38 -9.55 9.25 4.92
C LEU A 38 -10.93 8.79 5.41
N PRO A 39 -11.24 7.49 5.32
CA PRO A 39 -12.41 6.94 5.98
C PRO A 39 -12.41 7.33 7.46
N PRO A 40 -13.55 7.73 8.04
CA PRO A 40 -13.63 7.96 9.47
C PRO A 40 -13.28 6.66 10.20
N THR A 41 -12.43 6.77 11.22
CA THR A 41 -12.08 5.68 12.12
C THR A 41 -12.57 6.00 13.52
N ASN A 42 -13.03 4.98 14.25
CA ASN A 42 -13.34 5.10 15.67
C ASN A 42 -12.10 4.84 16.56
N GLY A 43 -10.91 4.74 15.95
CA GLY A 43 -9.66 4.46 16.63
C GLY A 43 -9.60 3.04 17.21
N GLY A 44 -8.83 2.87 18.30
CA GLY A 44 -8.64 1.59 18.96
C GLY A 44 -7.87 0.55 18.14
N ARG A 45 -7.06 1.02 17.18
CA ARG A 45 -6.14 0.20 16.40
C ARG A 45 -4.86 -0.04 17.20
N LYS A 46 -4.15 -1.12 16.90
CA LYS A 46 -2.78 -1.36 17.37
C LYS A 46 -1.87 -1.46 16.16
N VAL A 47 -0.93 -0.55 16.02
CA VAL A 47 -0.09 -0.45 14.82
C VAL A 47 1.36 -0.62 15.20
N ALA A 48 2.04 -1.57 14.58
CA ALA A 48 3.50 -1.64 14.62
C ALA A 48 4.06 -0.91 13.41
N ILE A 49 4.97 0.03 13.64
CA ILE A 49 5.75 0.69 12.60
C ILE A 49 7.16 0.12 12.68
N VAL A 50 7.58 -0.61 11.65
CA VAL A 50 8.82 -1.38 11.60
C VAL A 50 9.72 -0.71 10.57
N LEU A 51 10.84 -0.16 11.02
CA LEU A 51 11.73 0.65 10.18
C LEU A 51 13.08 0.00 10.03
N ASP A 52 13.51 -0.03 8.78
CA ASP A 52 14.83 -0.45 8.36
C ASP A 52 15.88 0.58 8.80
N SER A 53 16.88 0.14 9.55
CA SER A 53 18.06 0.92 9.89
C SER A 53 19.33 0.35 9.28
N SER A 54 19.24 -0.58 8.32
CA SER A 54 20.41 -1.17 7.68
C SER A 54 21.32 -0.15 6.98
N GLY A 55 22.56 -0.57 6.72
CA GLY A 55 23.58 0.26 6.06
C GLY A 55 23.17 0.78 4.67
N SER A 56 22.35 0.03 3.92
CA SER A 56 21.90 0.42 2.57
C SER A 56 20.99 1.65 2.59
N MET A 57 20.33 1.94 3.73
CA MET A 57 19.51 3.15 3.90
C MET A 57 20.34 4.43 3.73
N SER A 58 21.64 4.41 4.03
CA SER A 58 22.52 5.58 3.84
C SER A 58 22.65 6.00 2.37
N SER A 59 22.46 5.06 1.43
CA SER A 59 22.49 5.31 -0.02
C SER A 59 21.10 5.32 -0.66
N ASN A 60 20.21 4.44 -0.22
CA ASN A 60 18.88 4.25 -0.82
C ASN A 60 17.83 5.22 -0.25
N ASP A 61 18.05 5.69 0.98
CA ASP A 61 17.22 6.68 1.67
C ASP A 61 18.03 7.80 2.36
N PRO A 62 18.89 8.55 1.62
CA PRO A 62 19.79 9.55 2.21
C PRO A 62 19.06 10.76 2.82
N THR A 63 17.74 10.84 2.65
CA THR A 63 16.88 11.90 3.18
C THR A 63 15.88 11.40 4.21
N ASP A 64 16.01 10.16 4.67
CA ASP A 64 15.21 9.57 5.73
C ASP A 64 13.69 9.58 5.44
N LEU A 65 13.30 9.35 4.19
CA LEU A 65 11.91 9.23 3.76
C LEU A 65 11.16 8.14 4.53
N ARG A 66 11.82 7.03 4.91
CA ARG A 66 11.20 5.98 5.74
C ARG A 66 10.85 6.50 7.13
N ILE A 67 11.74 7.29 7.75
CA ILE A 67 11.53 7.89 9.07
C ILE A 67 10.44 8.96 8.98
N ILE A 68 10.47 9.79 7.92
CA ILE A 68 9.42 10.79 7.65
C ILE A 68 8.06 10.11 7.48
N ALA A 69 7.98 9.02 6.71
CA ALA A 69 6.75 8.27 6.51
C ALA A 69 6.24 7.64 7.81
N GLY A 70 7.12 7.01 8.60
CA GLY A 70 6.79 6.41 9.89
C GLY A 70 6.24 7.44 10.90
N LYS A 71 6.93 8.57 11.07
CA LYS A 71 6.45 9.69 11.91
C LYS A 71 5.12 10.24 11.42
N SER A 72 4.99 10.42 10.11
CA SER A 72 3.76 10.97 9.52
C SER A 72 2.60 10.02 9.75
N LEU A 73 2.79 8.70 9.61
CA LEU A 73 1.77 7.71 9.94
C LEU A 73 1.39 7.77 11.42
N ASN A 74 2.37 7.80 12.34
CA ASN A 74 2.12 7.88 13.78
C ASN A 74 1.19 9.06 14.13
N ARG A 75 1.39 10.21 13.48
CA ARG A 75 0.57 11.41 13.67
C ARG A 75 -0.85 11.31 13.09
N GLN A 76 -1.14 10.33 12.24
CA GLN A 76 -2.49 10.04 11.75
C GLN A 76 -3.26 9.06 12.65
N LEU A 77 -2.59 8.50 13.67
CA LEU A 77 -3.23 7.68 14.69
C LEU A 77 -3.87 8.55 15.76
N VAL A 78 -4.97 8.10 16.35
CA VAL A 78 -5.77 8.79 17.36
C VAL A 78 -5.03 8.73 18.70
N PRO A 79 -4.46 9.85 19.21
CA PRO A 79 -3.78 9.84 20.50
C PRO A 79 -4.79 9.77 21.64
N GLY A 80 -4.39 9.20 22.78
CA GLY A 80 -5.22 9.05 23.97
C GLY A 80 -5.77 10.37 24.51
N SER A 81 -5.04 11.47 24.31
CA SER A 81 -5.45 12.83 24.69
C SER A 81 -6.67 13.36 23.93
N THR A 82 -7.05 12.74 22.82
CA THR A 82 -8.18 13.15 21.98
C THR A 82 -9.42 12.26 22.12
N THR A 83 -9.34 11.22 22.95
CA THR A 83 -10.44 10.26 23.15
C THR A 83 -11.66 10.91 23.80
N THR A 84 -12.82 10.77 23.16
CA THR A 84 -14.11 11.25 23.67
C THR A 84 -15.24 10.37 23.14
N GLY A 85 -16.18 9.96 24.00
CA GLY A 85 -17.33 9.15 23.59
C GLY A 85 -16.90 7.79 23.01
N ASP A 86 -17.30 7.53 21.76
CA ASP A 86 -17.02 6.27 21.04
C ASP A 86 -15.65 6.25 20.32
N LEU A 87 -14.85 7.32 20.44
CA LEU A 87 -13.51 7.41 19.86
C LEU A 87 -12.46 6.83 20.83
N GLU A 88 -11.88 5.70 20.46
CA GLU A 88 -10.85 5.00 21.22
C GLU A 88 -9.44 5.43 20.80
N ALA A 89 -8.48 5.35 21.74
CA ALA A 89 -7.09 5.64 21.43
C ALA A 89 -6.50 4.54 20.56
N ASP A 90 -5.75 4.90 19.53
CA ASP A 90 -4.86 3.95 18.89
C ASP A 90 -3.61 3.76 19.74
N LEU A 91 -3.03 2.56 19.65
CA LEU A 91 -1.73 2.25 20.22
C LEU A 91 -0.71 2.02 19.12
N VAL A 92 0.53 2.43 19.38
CA VAL A 92 1.66 2.26 18.48
C VAL A 92 2.81 1.56 19.18
N THR A 93 3.50 0.69 18.45
CA THR A 93 4.85 0.24 18.80
C THR A 93 5.79 0.59 17.64
N VAL A 94 7.02 0.94 17.95
CA VAL A 94 8.05 1.24 16.95
C VAL A 94 9.15 0.21 17.09
N VAL A 95 9.45 -0.46 15.98
CA VAL A 95 10.50 -1.47 15.87
C VAL A 95 11.53 -0.97 14.89
N ASP A 96 12.78 -1.08 15.30
CA ASP A 96 13.98 -0.79 14.52
C ASP A 96 14.63 -2.13 14.15
N PHE A 97 15.09 -2.31 12.92
CA PHE A 97 15.79 -3.54 12.54
C PHE A 97 17.01 -3.28 11.64
N ASP A 98 18.10 -3.96 12.00
CA ASP A 98 19.37 -4.01 11.29
C ASP A 98 19.87 -5.47 11.24
N ASP A 99 20.99 -5.77 11.90
CA ASP A 99 21.45 -7.12 12.24
C ASP A 99 20.49 -7.86 13.20
N GLU A 100 19.78 -7.13 14.08
CA GLU A 100 18.78 -7.67 15.01
C GLU A 100 17.65 -6.66 15.25
N ALA A 101 16.41 -7.12 15.35
CA ALA A 101 15.29 -6.22 15.60
C ALA A 101 15.11 -5.85 17.08
N ARG A 102 14.79 -4.57 17.30
CA ARG A 102 14.63 -3.97 18.63
C ARG A 102 13.33 -3.18 18.72
N VAL A 103 12.57 -3.43 19.77
CA VAL A 103 11.43 -2.58 20.12
C VAL A 103 11.95 -1.32 20.79
N ILE A 104 11.99 -0.22 20.03
CA ILE A 104 12.48 1.08 20.51
C ILE A 104 11.36 1.92 21.15
N TYR A 105 10.11 1.58 20.87
CA TYR A 105 8.93 2.08 21.59
C TYR A 105 7.94 0.93 21.82
N PRO A 106 7.76 0.46 23.07
CA PRO A 106 6.77 -0.58 23.40
C PRO A 106 5.35 -0.13 23.06
N LEU A 107 4.44 -1.07 22.84
CA LEU A 107 3.04 -0.74 22.49
C LEU A 107 2.43 0.24 23.51
N GLY A 108 2.08 1.43 23.05
CA GLY A 108 1.67 2.54 23.92
C GLY A 108 1.02 3.69 23.16
N ASP A 109 0.85 4.82 23.85
CA ASP A 109 0.20 6.02 23.31
C ASP A 109 1.02 6.69 22.19
N THR A 110 0.35 7.07 21.11
CA THR A 110 1.01 7.59 19.90
C THR A 110 1.76 8.91 20.14
N ALA A 111 1.33 9.73 21.10
CA ALA A 111 1.99 10.99 21.41
C ALA A 111 3.40 10.81 22.03
N GLY A 112 3.70 9.63 22.56
CA GLY A 112 5.01 9.31 23.14
C GLY A 112 6.05 8.80 22.15
N ALA A 113 5.64 8.41 20.94
CA ALA A 113 6.52 7.69 20.01
C ALA A 113 7.39 8.60 19.12
N ASP A 114 7.02 9.87 18.90
CA ASP A 114 7.68 10.74 17.90
C ASP A 114 9.20 10.87 18.10
N GLY A 115 9.67 10.89 19.35
CA GLY A 115 11.09 11.06 19.66
C GLY A 115 11.96 9.83 19.39
N VAL A 116 11.40 8.61 19.36
CA VAL A 116 12.20 7.39 19.12
C VAL A 116 12.56 7.23 17.64
N PHE A 117 11.78 7.82 16.75
CA PHE A 117 12.09 7.79 15.31
C PHE A 117 13.38 8.55 14.97
N ASP A 118 13.77 9.55 15.79
CA ASP A 118 15.01 10.31 15.60
C ASP A 118 16.27 9.54 16.01
N SER A 119 16.14 8.38 16.67
CA SER A 119 17.27 7.53 17.01
C SER A 119 17.55 6.41 16.02
N ILE A 120 16.72 6.26 14.99
CA ILE A 120 16.89 5.26 13.93
C ILE A 120 18.04 5.72 13.04
N ASP A 121 19.04 4.85 12.85
CA ASP A 121 20.19 5.16 12.01
C ASP A 121 20.14 4.42 10.67
N SER A 122 21.31 4.20 10.06
CA SER A 122 21.49 3.57 8.74
C SER A 122 22.80 2.78 8.76
N SER A 123 22.89 1.82 9.68
CA SER A 123 24.03 0.96 9.95
C SER A 123 23.63 -0.49 10.22
N GLY A 124 24.57 -1.42 10.04
CA GLY A 124 24.32 -2.86 10.26
C GLY A 124 23.77 -3.59 9.02
N GLY A 125 23.47 -4.87 9.20
CA GLY A 125 22.85 -5.75 8.21
C GLY A 125 21.34 -5.54 8.07
N THR A 126 20.67 -6.50 7.45
CA THR A 126 19.22 -6.45 7.24
C THR A 126 18.56 -7.78 7.60
N TRP A 127 17.65 -7.74 8.57
CA TRP A 127 16.82 -8.87 8.98
C TRP A 127 15.36 -8.46 9.19
N ILE A 128 14.62 -8.35 8.09
CA ILE A 128 13.23 -7.88 8.11
C ILE A 128 12.34 -8.88 8.88
N ALA A 129 12.61 -10.19 8.74
CA ALA A 129 11.86 -11.24 9.41
C ALA A 129 11.83 -11.07 10.95
N ASP A 130 12.96 -10.73 11.59
CA ASP A 130 12.99 -10.46 13.04
C ASP A 130 12.19 -9.19 13.37
N GLY A 131 12.25 -8.17 12.52
CA GLY A 131 11.42 -6.96 12.66
C GLY A 131 9.91 -7.26 12.72
N VAL A 132 9.43 -8.10 11.80
CA VAL A 132 8.03 -8.56 11.77
C VAL A 132 7.70 -9.44 12.98
N ASP A 133 8.60 -10.33 13.42
CA ASP A 133 8.39 -11.14 14.63
C ASP A 133 8.28 -10.30 15.90
N LYS A 134 9.16 -9.30 16.11
CA LYS A 134 9.09 -8.38 17.25
C LYS A 134 7.80 -7.58 17.24
N ALA A 135 7.42 -7.05 16.07
CA ALA A 135 6.17 -6.33 15.90
C ALA A 135 4.96 -7.19 16.28
N LEU A 136 4.88 -8.40 15.73
CA LEU A 136 3.80 -9.34 16.06
C LEU A 136 3.79 -9.69 17.55
N SER A 137 4.97 -9.91 18.13
CA SER A 137 5.12 -10.20 19.57
C SER A 137 4.57 -9.06 20.42
N GLU A 138 4.90 -7.79 20.15
CA GLU A 138 4.32 -6.63 20.85
C GLU A 138 2.79 -6.58 20.71
N LEU A 139 2.28 -6.76 19.49
CA LEU A 139 0.84 -6.68 19.20
C LEU A 139 0.01 -7.78 19.87
N THR A 140 0.63 -8.93 20.16
CA THR A 140 0.00 -10.14 20.73
C THR A 140 0.36 -10.40 22.20
N LYS A 141 1.10 -9.50 22.85
CA LYS A 141 1.42 -9.62 24.28
C LYS A 141 0.15 -9.75 25.13
N PRO A 142 0.17 -10.56 26.21
CA PRO A 142 -0.94 -10.65 27.14
C PRO A 142 -1.37 -9.27 27.65
N GLY A 143 -2.68 -9.00 27.60
CA GLY A 143 -3.25 -7.71 27.97
C GLY A 143 -3.53 -6.77 26.78
N ASN A 144 -3.09 -7.14 25.58
CA ASN A 144 -3.34 -6.35 24.36
C ASN A 144 -4.52 -6.87 23.53
N ASP A 145 -5.24 -7.91 23.94
CA ASP A 145 -6.37 -8.45 23.17
C ASP A 145 -7.52 -7.44 22.95
N PRO A 146 -8.27 -7.52 21.82
CA PRO A 146 -8.11 -8.48 20.72
C PRO A 146 -7.02 -8.05 19.72
N THR A 147 -6.29 -9.02 19.15
CA THR A 147 -5.36 -8.78 18.03
C THR A 147 -6.03 -8.83 16.68
N ALA A 148 -6.86 -9.84 16.45
CA ALA A 148 -7.53 -10.02 15.16
C ALA A 148 -8.35 -8.78 14.79
N ASP A 149 -8.27 -8.40 13.52
CA ASP A 149 -8.97 -7.28 12.88
C ASP A 149 -8.61 -5.88 13.38
N ARG A 150 -7.92 -5.75 14.51
CA ARG A 150 -7.56 -4.49 15.18
C ARG A 150 -6.08 -4.17 15.16
N SER A 151 -5.27 -5.08 14.62
CA SER A 151 -3.82 -4.93 14.55
C SER A 151 -3.31 -4.83 13.12
N GLY A 152 -2.28 -4.01 12.93
CA GLY A 152 -1.57 -3.85 11.66
C GLY A 152 -0.06 -3.71 11.86
N ILE A 153 0.72 -4.17 10.90
CA ILE A 153 2.16 -3.96 10.80
C ILE A 153 2.42 -3.18 9.52
N LEU A 154 3.14 -2.07 9.61
CA LEU A 154 3.70 -1.39 8.45
C LEU A 154 5.23 -1.47 8.50
N VAL A 155 5.82 -2.11 7.50
CA VAL A 155 7.27 -2.17 7.30
C VAL A 155 7.71 -1.09 6.31
N LEU A 156 8.78 -0.35 6.62
CA LEU A 156 9.38 0.66 5.76
C LEU A 156 10.87 0.34 5.55
N THR A 157 11.24 0.02 4.31
CA THR A 157 12.54 -0.60 3.95
C THR A 157 12.88 -0.30 2.49
N ASP A 158 14.10 -0.60 2.02
CA ASP A 158 14.39 -0.73 0.58
C ASP A 158 14.08 -2.15 0.05
N GLY A 159 13.83 -3.07 0.96
CA GLY A 159 13.41 -4.43 0.69
C GLY A 159 14.49 -5.47 0.65
N GLU A 160 15.78 -5.12 0.74
CA GLU A 160 16.85 -6.11 0.69
C GLU A 160 16.84 -6.98 1.96
N ASP A 161 16.35 -8.21 1.88
CA ASP A 161 16.38 -9.15 3.01
C ASP A 161 17.40 -10.27 2.79
N SER A 162 18.02 -10.72 3.89
CA SER A 162 18.92 -11.87 3.88
C SER A 162 18.17 -13.21 4.03
N ASP A 163 16.89 -13.19 4.44
CA ASP A 163 16.06 -14.37 4.71
C ASP A 163 14.59 -14.21 4.27
N THR A 164 14.35 -14.19 2.95
CA THR A 164 13.00 -14.05 2.38
C THR A 164 12.04 -15.16 2.84
N ASP A 165 12.49 -16.41 2.94
CA ASP A 165 11.64 -17.53 3.37
C ASP A 165 11.20 -17.37 4.84
N GLY A 166 12.13 -16.94 5.70
CA GLY A 166 11.83 -16.58 7.08
C GLY A 166 10.86 -15.41 7.16
N LEU A 167 11.03 -14.39 6.32
CA LEU A 167 10.13 -13.24 6.25
C LEU A 167 8.70 -13.65 5.85
N ILE A 168 8.55 -14.45 4.80
CA ILE A 168 7.26 -15.01 4.37
C ILE A 168 6.60 -15.73 5.55
N THR A 169 7.36 -16.58 6.25
CA THR A 169 6.86 -17.33 7.42
C THR A 169 6.32 -16.39 8.51
N GLN A 170 7.01 -15.28 8.80
CA GLN A 170 6.53 -14.33 9.82
C GLN A 170 5.31 -13.53 9.35
N ILE A 171 5.23 -13.17 8.07
CA ILE A 171 4.06 -12.50 7.48
C ILE A 171 2.83 -13.42 7.56
N GLU A 172 2.97 -14.69 7.18
CA GLU A 172 1.89 -15.68 7.26
C GLU A 172 1.43 -15.92 8.70
N ARG A 173 2.37 -15.94 9.66
CA ARG A 173 2.05 -16.03 11.10
C ARG A 173 1.28 -14.80 11.58
N ALA A 174 1.66 -13.60 11.15
CA ALA A 174 0.93 -12.38 11.46
C ALA A 174 -0.49 -12.40 10.86
N GLY A 175 -0.62 -12.79 9.59
CA GLY A 175 -1.91 -12.97 8.91
C GLY A 175 -2.81 -13.99 9.63
N SER A 176 -2.25 -15.10 10.09
CA SER A 176 -2.97 -16.12 10.88
C SER A 176 -3.45 -15.61 12.23
N ALA A 177 -2.81 -14.58 12.79
CA ALA A 177 -3.26 -13.87 13.99
C ALA A 177 -4.28 -12.75 13.71
N GLY A 178 -4.72 -12.61 12.45
CA GLY A 178 -5.62 -11.54 12.01
C GLY A 178 -4.95 -10.16 11.96
N VAL A 179 -3.62 -10.13 11.85
CA VAL A 179 -2.83 -8.89 11.70
C VAL A 179 -2.61 -8.62 10.21
N ARG A 180 -2.97 -7.42 9.77
CA ARG A 180 -2.69 -6.96 8.40
C ARG A 180 -1.22 -6.52 8.31
N VAL A 181 -0.48 -6.96 7.30
CA VAL A 181 0.92 -6.59 7.09
C VAL A 181 1.07 -5.83 5.79
N SER A 182 1.50 -4.58 5.86
CA SER A 182 1.76 -3.73 4.70
C SER A 182 3.23 -3.34 4.63
N PHE A 183 3.71 -3.02 3.43
CA PHE A 183 5.08 -2.60 3.18
C PHE A 183 5.12 -1.33 2.33
N GLY A 184 6.00 -0.41 2.71
CA GLY A 184 6.45 0.72 1.91
C GLY A 184 7.92 0.52 1.52
N PHE A 185 8.19 0.27 0.24
CA PHE A 185 9.53 0.05 -0.29
C PHE A 185 10.12 1.32 -0.90
N LEU A 186 11.32 1.69 -0.46
CA LEU A 186 12.12 2.76 -1.02
C LEU A 186 13.02 2.23 -2.13
N ALA A 187 12.72 2.62 -3.36
CA ALA A 187 13.55 2.29 -4.54
C ALA A 187 14.08 0.83 -4.54
N PRO A 188 13.18 -0.18 -4.44
CA PRO A 188 13.60 -1.58 -4.34
C PRO A 188 14.56 -1.95 -5.48
N SER A 189 15.65 -2.62 -5.14
CA SER A 189 16.61 -3.08 -6.14
C SER A 189 15.94 -4.07 -7.11
N GLU A 190 16.30 -4.02 -8.39
CA GLU A 190 15.77 -4.98 -9.39
C GLU A 190 16.17 -6.44 -9.08
N SER A 191 17.15 -6.64 -8.18
CA SER A 191 17.59 -7.93 -7.69
C SER A 191 16.71 -8.54 -6.60
N PHE A 192 15.81 -7.75 -5.98
CA PHE A 192 14.98 -8.22 -4.88
C PHE A 192 13.51 -8.28 -5.32
N PHE A 193 13.20 -9.33 -6.07
CA PHE A 193 11.86 -9.60 -6.58
C PHE A 193 11.43 -11.02 -6.26
N GLU A 194 10.45 -11.17 -5.37
CA GLU A 194 9.90 -12.45 -4.96
C GLU A 194 8.37 -12.42 -4.99
N PRO A 195 7.71 -12.97 -6.04
CA PRO A 195 6.25 -13.00 -6.15
C PRO A 195 5.56 -13.60 -4.92
N ASP A 196 6.18 -14.61 -4.30
CA ASP A 196 5.63 -15.29 -3.13
C ASP A 196 5.61 -14.39 -1.89
N LEU A 197 6.62 -13.52 -1.73
CA LEU A 197 6.63 -12.50 -0.68
C LEU A 197 5.50 -11.49 -0.90
N LEU A 198 5.34 -10.97 -2.12
CA LEU A 198 4.25 -10.04 -2.44
C LEU A 198 2.89 -10.69 -2.21
N ALA A 199 2.71 -11.94 -2.62
CA ALA A 199 1.49 -12.68 -2.39
C ALA A 199 1.21 -12.88 -0.90
N ALA A 200 2.23 -13.23 -0.09
CA ALA A 200 2.10 -13.35 1.36
C ALA A 200 1.62 -12.04 2.01
N ILE A 201 2.23 -10.90 1.65
CA ILE A 201 1.82 -9.56 2.10
C ILE A 201 0.35 -9.30 1.75
N LEU A 202 -0.01 -9.47 0.48
CA LEU A 202 -1.35 -9.17 -0.04
C LEU A 202 -2.44 -10.08 0.57
N ARG A 203 -2.12 -11.35 0.87
CA ARG A 203 -3.06 -12.30 1.52
C ARG A 203 -3.38 -11.95 2.97
N THR A 204 -2.54 -11.17 3.66
CA THR A 204 -2.91 -10.55 4.95
C THR A 204 -3.98 -9.44 4.80
N GLY A 205 -4.35 -9.12 3.56
CA GLY A 205 -5.15 -7.96 3.18
C GLY A 205 -4.32 -6.68 3.11
N GLY A 206 -3.03 -6.71 3.42
CA GLY A 206 -2.17 -5.53 3.43
C GLY A 206 -1.84 -4.98 2.05
N THR A 207 -0.99 -3.96 2.02
CA THR A 207 -0.60 -3.28 0.79
C THR A 207 0.91 -3.39 0.58
N TYR A 208 1.31 -3.70 -0.66
CA TYR A 208 2.66 -3.47 -1.14
C TYR A 208 2.68 -2.14 -1.91
N THR A 209 3.54 -1.20 -1.53
CA THR A 209 3.69 0.06 -2.23
C THR A 209 5.14 0.46 -2.31
N SER A 210 5.59 0.94 -3.46
CA SER A 210 6.94 1.49 -3.62
C SER A 210 6.89 2.97 -3.99
N PHE A 211 7.86 3.73 -3.46
CA PHE A 211 8.04 5.16 -3.67
C PHE A 211 9.52 5.54 -3.59
N ALA A 212 9.91 6.70 -4.12
CA ALA A 212 11.31 7.13 -4.13
C ALA A 212 11.50 8.64 -3.98
N SER A 213 10.46 9.39 -3.63
CA SER A 213 10.54 10.84 -3.47
C SER A 213 9.75 11.32 -2.27
N ALA A 214 10.12 12.49 -1.74
CA ALA A 214 9.43 13.11 -0.62
C ALA A 214 7.96 13.42 -0.96
N GLU A 215 7.67 13.78 -2.21
CA GLU A 215 6.32 14.04 -2.71
C GLU A 215 5.47 12.76 -2.68
N ALA A 216 6.09 11.61 -2.98
CA ALA A 216 5.40 10.32 -3.02
C ALA A 216 5.06 9.76 -1.63
N VAL A 217 5.70 10.24 -0.55
CA VAL A 217 5.35 9.85 0.83
C VAL A 217 3.88 10.16 1.13
N GLN A 218 3.35 11.29 0.62
CA GLN A 218 1.94 11.63 0.80
C GLN A 218 1.02 10.66 0.07
N SER A 219 1.37 10.30 -1.17
CA SER A 219 0.63 9.30 -1.95
C SER A 219 0.61 7.95 -1.24
N PHE A 220 1.78 7.53 -0.73
CA PHE A 220 1.94 6.29 0.02
C PHE A 220 1.08 6.27 1.29
N LEU A 221 1.20 7.29 2.15
CA LEU A 221 0.43 7.39 3.39
C LEU A 221 -1.07 7.34 3.10
N PHE A 222 -1.51 8.08 2.09
CA PHE A 222 -2.92 8.07 1.73
C PHE A 222 -3.38 6.67 1.31
N LEU A 223 -2.61 6.02 0.45
CA LEU A 223 -2.96 4.70 -0.05
C LEU A 223 -3.06 3.69 1.09
N VAL A 224 -2.07 3.66 1.99
CA VAL A 224 -2.06 2.75 3.13
C VAL A 224 -3.25 3.01 4.06
N LEU A 225 -3.52 4.28 4.39
CA LEU A 225 -4.63 4.65 5.27
C LEU A 225 -6.01 4.43 4.62
N SER A 226 -6.14 4.61 3.30
CA SER A 226 -7.39 4.37 2.56
C SER A 226 -7.67 2.89 2.32
N ASN A 227 -6.64 2.06 2.16
CA ASN A 227 -6.80 0.61 2.15
C ASN A 227 -7.14 0.08 3.56
N GLY A 228 -6.76 0.84 4.60
CA GLY A 228 -6.97 0.53 6.01
C GLY A 228 -5.73 -0.13 6.64
N LEU A 229 -5.33 0.33 7.83
CA LEU A 229 -4.17 -0.22 8.55
C LEU A 229 -4.48 -1.59 9.16
N THR A 230 -5.74 -1.80 9.49
CA THR A 230 -6.27 -3.02 10.10
C THR A 230 -7.42 -3.57 9.26
N ALA A 231 -7.86 -4.81 9.51
CA ALA A 231 -9.01 -5.35 8.77
C ALA A 231 -10.31 -4.58 9.09
N ALA A 232 -10.45 -4.05 10.31
CA ALA A 232 -11.60 -3.26 10.73
C ALA A 232 -11.71 -1.89 10.01
N ASP A 233 -10.61 -1.38 9.44
CA ASP A 233 -10.61 -0.11 8.70
C ASP A 233 -11.19 -0.23 7.29
N HIS A 234 -11.32 -1.44 6.74
CA HIS A 234 -11.70 -1.64 5.35
C HIS A 234 -13.23 -1.77 5.14
N SER A 235 -13.85 -0.81 4.45
CA SER A 235 -15.22 -0.98 3.93
C SER A 235 -15.18 -1.56 2.52
N VAL A 236 -15.80 -2.73 2.33
CA VAL A 236 -15.67 -3.66 1.19
C VAL A 236 -16.13 -3.12 -0.19
N THR A 237 -16.46 -1.84 -0.39
CA THR A 237 -17.44 -1.49 -1.44
C THR A 237 -17.07 -0.49 -2.53
N THR A 238 -15.82 -0.08 -2.75
CA THR A 238 -15.47 0.67 -3.99
C THR A 238 -14.03 0.41 -4.41
N GLY A 239 -13.78 0.32 -5.73
CA GLY A 239 -12.47 0.02 -6.33
C GLY A 239 -11.32 0.83 -5.76
N GLN A 240 -10.11 0.26 -5.81
CA GLN A 240 -8.96 0.82 -5.11
C GLN A 240 -8.56 2.18 -5.68
N LEU A 241 -8.18 3.14 -4.84
CA LEU A 241 -7.62 4.39 -5.35
C LEU A 241 -6.24 4.13 -5.96
N LEU A 242 -6.02 4.67 -7.16
CA LEU A 242 -4.68 4.80 -7.73
C LEU A 242 -4.18 6.23 -7.52
N LEU A 243 -2.94 6.37 -7.07
CA LEU A 243 -2.33 7.66 -6.83
C LEU A 243 -1.05 7.81 -7.65
N PRO A 244 -0.76 9.04 -8.14
CA PRO A 244 0.46 9.26 -8.91
C PRO A 244 1.68 9.20 -8.00
N GLY A 245 2.79 8.74 -8.57
CA GLY A 245 4.09 8.69 -7.87
C GLY A 245 4.26 7.50 -6.93
N VAL A 246 3.32 6.54 -6.94
CA VAL A 246 3.45 5.25 -6.25
C VAL A 246 3.17 4.10 -7.22
N THR A 247 3.81 2.96 -6.97
CA THR A 247 3.46 1.68 -7.60
C THR A 247 2.78 0.79 -6.56
N VAL A 248 1.73 0.09 -6.97
CA VAL A 248 0.95 -0.79 -6.08
C VAL A 248 0.91 -2.20 -6.66
N ALA A 249 1.13 -3.22 -5.83
CA ALA A 249 0.96 -4.61 -6.25
C ALA A 249 -0.43 -5.15 -5.89
N LYS A 250 -0.91 -6.10 -6.70
CA LYS A 250 -2.19 -6.79 -6.52
C LYS A 250 -2.12 -8.25 -6.91
N LEU A 251 -2.99 -9.02 -6.26
CA LEU A 251 -3.29 -10.38 -6.67
C LEU A 251 -4.20 -10.33 -7.90
N SER A 252 -3.85 -11.12 -8.91
CA SER A 252 -4.69 -11.46 -10.06
C SER A 252 -5.29 -12.84 -9.89
N GLY A 253 -6.28 -13.18 -10.72
CA GLY A 253 -6.95 -14.48 -10.74
C GLY A 253 -8.42 -14.41 -10.33
N GLY A 254 -9.17 -15.49 -10.56
CA GLY A 254 -10.58 -15.60 -10.18
C GLY A 254 -11.59 -14.96 -11.15
N ASP A 255 -11.22 -14.77 -12.42
CA ASP A 255 -12.07 -14.22 -13.50
C ASP A 255 -12.70 -12.84 -13.21
N GLN A 256 -12.17 -12.08 -12.25
CA GLN A 256 -12.65 -10.74 -11.93
C GLN A 256 -11.56 -9.70 -12.20
N PRO A 257 -11.90 -8.60 -12.92
CA PRO A 257 -10.97 -7.52 -13.12
C PRO A 257 -10.68 -6.83 -11.79
N VAL A 258 -9.42 -6.45 -11.58
CA VAL A 258 -9.03 -5.59 -10.48
C VAL A 258 -9.23 -4.14 -10.93
N SER A 259 -10.21 -3.46 -10.32
CA SER A 259 -10.54 -2.07 -10.65
C SER A 259 -9.84 -1.07 -9.73
N PHE A 260 -9.26 -0.06 -10.36
CA PHE A 260 -8.71 1.13 -9.76
C PHE A 260 -9.53 2.36 -10.16
N THR A 261 -9.57 3.37 -9.31
CA THR A 261 -10.22 4.66 -9.59
C THR A 261 -9.22 5.80 -9.53
N TYR A 262 -9.42 6.82 -10.38
CA TYR A 262 -8.62 8.04 -10.41
C TYR A 262 -9.49 9.26 -10.73
N ALA A 263 -9.30 10.38 -10.01
CA ALA A 263 -10.00 11.63 -10.28
C ALA A 263 -9.10 12.58 -11.09
N ALA A 264 -9.27 12.60 -12.41
CA ALA A 264 -8.49 13.41 -13.34
C ALA A 264 -8.97 14.87 -13.39
N GLN A 265 -8.06 15.78 -13.74
CA GLN A 265 -8.33 17.19 -14.06
C GLN A 265 -8.29 17.43 -15.58
N ALA A 266 -9.00 18.48 -16.02
CA ALA A 266 -8.88 18.93 -17.40
C ALA A 266 -7.42 19.23 -17.77
N THR A 267 -7.01 18.83 -18.97
CA THR A 267 -5.65 18.94 -19.53
C THR A 267 -4.57 18.11 -18.82
N GLU A 268 -4.94 17.28 -17.85
CA GLU A 268 -3.99 16.40 -17.18
C GLU A 268 -3.53 15.28 -18.11
N HIS A 269 -2.21 15.12 -18.23
CA HIS A 269 -1.60 13.99 -18.93
C HIS A 269 -1.34 12.87 -17.94
N LEU A 270 -1.88 11.69 -18.25
CA LEU A 270 -1.83 10.50 -17.43
C LEU A 270 -1.19 9.36 -18.21
N VAL A 271 -0.33 8.60 -17.52
CA VAL A 271 0.22 7.34 -18.04
C VAL A 271 0.00 6.27 -16.99
N PHE A 272 -0.91 5.35 -17.29
CA PHE A 272 -1.15 4.13 -16.51
C PHE A 272 -0.17 3.08 -17.00
N THR A 273 0.60 2.49 -16.10
CA THR A 273 1.58 1.44 -16.42
C THR A 273 1.26 0.21 -15.60
N PHE A 274 1.31 -0.96 -16.22
CA PHE A 274 1.04 -2.22 -15.55
C PHE A 274 1.92 -3.33 -16.13
N GLU A 275 2.28 -4.28 -15.27
CA GLU A 275 3.10 -5.43 -15.65
C GLU A 275 2.80 -6.61 -14.74
N SER A 276 2.95 -7.82 -15.27
CA SER A 276 2.84 -9.02 -14.47
C SER A 276 4.17 -9.36 -13.83
N LEU A 277 4.08 -9.70 -12.55
CA LEU A 277 5.16 -10.19 -11.72
C LEU A 277 5.19 -11.73 -11.75
N SER A 278 4.04 -12.37 -11.92
CA SER A 278 3.92 -13.82 -12.06
C SER A 278 3.95 -14.33 -13.51
N SER A 279 4.44 -13.51 -14.46
CA SER A 279 4.50 -13.87 -15.89
C SER A 279 3.14 -14.18 -16.54
N GLN A 280 2.06 -13.59 -16.04
CA GLN A 280 0.71 -13.73 -16.60
C GLN A 280 0.48 -12.70 -17.71
N ALA A 281 -0.29 -13.08 -18.74
CA ALA A 281 -0.82 -12.11 -19.67
C ALA A 281 -1.90 -11.26 -18.97
N LEU A 282 -1.76 -9.94 -19.05
CA LEU A 282 -2.69 -8.98 -18.46
C LEU A 282 -3.33 -8.14 -19.56
N ASP A 283 -4.62 -7.88 -19.42
CA ASP A 283 -5.39 -6.96 -20.24
C ASP A 283 -5.76 -5.73 -19.40
N GLY A 284 -5.26 -4.56 -19.78
CA GLY A 284 -5.56 -3.29 -19.13
C GLY A 284 -6.57 -2.48 -19.94
N GLU A 285 -7.57 -1.91 -19.28
CA GLU A 285 -8.56 -1.02 -19.90
C GLU A 285 -8.82 0.22 -19.05
N LEU A 286 -8.75 1.39 -19.66
CA LEU A 286 -9.12 2.67 -19.06
C LEU A 286 -10.54 3.05 -19.51
N LYS A 287 -11.39 3.45 -18.56
CA LYS A 287 -12.80 3.81 -18.76
C LYS A 287 -13.12 5.17 -18.16
N ASP A 288 -14.10 5.86 -18.76
CA ASP A 288 -14.71 7.05 -18.17
C ASP A 288 -15.75 6.68 -17.09
N ALA A 289 -16.31 7.69 -16.42
CA ALA A 289 -17.35 7.51 -15.39
C ALA A 289 -18.65 6.87 -15.90
N SER A 290 -18.88 6.81 -17.22
CA SER A 290 -20.02 6.13 -17.83
C SER A 290 -19.70 4.69 -18.23
N GLY A 291 -18.46 4.24 -18.04
CA GLY A 291 -17.97 2.93 -18.43
C GLY A 291 -17.51 2.84 -19.88
N ASN A 292 -17.40 3.96 -20.62
CA ASN A 292 -16.90 3.93 -22.00
C ASN A 292 -15.38 3.76 -22.00
N SER A 293 -14.90 2.88 -22.87
CA SER A 293 -13.46 2.67 -23.08
C SER A 293 -12.79 3.93 -23.63
N LEU A 294 -11.74 4.38 -22.95
CA LEU A 294 -10.86 5.48 -23.34
C LEU A 294 -9.53 4.98 -23.93
N GLY A 295 -9.19 3.72 -23.69
CA GLY A 295 -7.99 3.08 -24.21
C GLY A 295 -7.77 1.72 -23.55
N SER A 296 -7.03 0.85 -24.23
CA SER A 296 -6.65 -0.48 -23.72
C SER A 296 -5.26 -0.87 -24.23
N ASN A 297 -4.61 -1.77 -23.49
CA ASN A 297 -3.34 -2.39 -23.86
C ASN A 297 -3.21 -3.75 -23.17
N SER A 298 -2.24 -4.56 -23.56
CA SER A 298 -2.03 -5.90 -22.98
C SER A 298 -0.54 -6.21 -22.78
N THR A 299 -0.22 -7.03 -21.79
CA THR A 299 1.12 -7.57 -21.57
C THR A 299 1.27 -8.96 -22.18
N ALA A 300 2.51 -9.36 -22.47
CA ALA A 300 2.88 -10.74 -22.75
C ALA A 300 3.92 -11.21 -21.72
N GLY A 301 3.53 -12.12 -20.82
CA GLY A 301 4.42 -12.56 -19.75
C GLY A 301 4.78 -11.41 -18.80
N THR A 302 6.08 -11.16 -18.61
CA THR A 302 6.61 -10.08 -17.74
C THR A 302 6.76 -8.74 -18.47
N ASP A 303 6.36 -8.65 -19.74
CA ASP A 303 6.46 -7.40 -20.48
C ASP A 303 5.55 -6.34 -19.88
N ARG A 304 6.04 -5.09 -19.89
CA ARG A 304 5.30 -3.95 -19.38
C ARG A 304 4.42 -3.33 -20.46
N ALA A 305 3.19 -2.97 -20.08
CA ALA A 305 2.25 -2.25 -20.93
C ALA A 305 1.88 -0.91 -20.31
N SER A 306 1.43 0.03 -21.16
CA SER A 306 0.96 1.34 -20.70
C SER A 306 -0.19 1.89 -21.54
N ILE A 307 -1.01 2.74 -20.92
CA ILE A 307 -2.09 3.49 -21.54
C ILE A 307 -1.87 4.97 -21.23
N SER A 308 -1.67 5.77 -22.27
CA SER A 308 -1.55 7.23 -22.16
C SER A 308 -2.90 7.89 -22.44
N TYR A 309 -3.29 8.83 -21.60
CA TYR A 309 -4.55 9.57 -21.73
C TYR A 309 -4.34 11.04 -21.38
N THR A 310 -4.98 11.94 -22.12
CA THR A 310 -5.07 13.36 -21.78
C THR A 310 -6.52 13.68 -21.48
N ALA A 311 -6.80 14.11 -20.26
CA ALA A 311 -8.16 14.36 -19.83
C ALA A 311 -8.72 15.64 -20.47
N ASP A 312 -9.78 15.53 -21.27
CA ASP A 312 -10.43 16.70 -21.87
C ASP A 312 -11.18 17.56 -20.83
N ALA A 313 -11.64 16.94 -19.75
CA ALA A 313 -12.34 17.57 -18.65
C ALA A 313 -12.00 16.88 -17.32
N ALA A 314 -12.30 17.54 -16.21
CA ALA A 314 -12.21 16.90 -14.90
C ALA A 314 -13.27 15.79 -14.78
N GLY A 315 -12.88 14.63 -14.23
CA GLY A 315 -13.77 13.49 -14.14
C GLY A 315 -13.14 12.27 -13.49
N ASN A 316 -13.99 11.33 -13.08
CA ASN A 316 -13.54 10.05 -12.55
C ASN A 316 -13.23 9.10 -13.70
N LEU A 317 -12.07 8.46 -13.60
CA LEU A 317 -11.60 7.39 -14.47
C LEU A 317 -11.61 6.09 -13.67
N GLN A 318 -11.87 4.99 -14.38
CA GLN A 318 -11.71 3.63 -13.88
C GLN A 318 -10.65 2.93 -14.71
N PHE A 319 -9.62 2.40 -14.08
CA PHE A 319 -8.61 1.57 -14.75
C PHE A 319 -8.77 0.13 -14.27
N GLU A 320 -8.94 -0.80 -15.18
CA GLU A 320 -9.13 -2.22 -14.88
C GLU A 320 -7.97 -3.02 -15.42
N VAL A 321 -7.47 -3.96 -14.62
CA VAL A 321 -6.51 -4.98 -15.06
C VAL A 321 -7.16 -6.35 -14.88
N ASN A 322 -7.19 -7.12 -15.96
CA ASN A 322 -7.74 -8.46 -15.99
C ASN A 322 -6.67 -9.47 -16.44
N THR A 323 -6.87 -10.74 -16.11
CA THR A 323 -6.12 -11.86 -16.70
C THR A 323 -7.07 -13.00 -17.03
N ASN A 324 -6.74 -13.76 -18.06
CA ASN A 324 -7.45 -15.00 -18.39
C ASN A 324 -6.77 -16.24 -17.78
N ASP A 325 -5.68 -16.04 -17.02
CA ASP A 325 -5.02 -17.12 -16.28
C ASP A 325 -5.84 -17.47 -15.03
N PRO A 326 -6.30 -18.73 -14.87
CA PRO A 326 -7.05 -19.14 -13.69
C PRO A 326 -6.19 -19.22 -12.42
N ALA A 327 -4.85 -19.29 -12.54
CA ALA A 327 -3.96 -19.29 -11.40
C ALA A 327 -3.91 -17.90 -10.75
N GLU A 328 -3.83 -17.88 -9.42
CA GLU A 328 -3.51 -16.65 -8.71
C GLU A 328 -2.10 -16.21 -9.10
N GLY A 329 -1.97 -14.93 -9.43
CA GLY A 329 -0.68 -14.31 -9.73
C GLY A 329 -0.55 -12.97 -9.03
N VAL A 330 0.59 -12.32 -9.27
CA VAL A 330 0.87 -10.97 -8.81
C VAL A 330 1.11 -10.09 -10.04
N PHE A 331 0.58 -8.88 -10.00
CA PHE A 331 0.91 -7.81 -10.93
C PHE A 331 1.05 -6.50 -10.18
N GLN A 332 1.56 -5.49 -10.86
CA GLN A 332 1.63 -4.14 -10.30
C GLN A 332 1.13 -3.09 -11.28
N VAL A 333 0.68 -1.98 -10.71
CA VAL A 333 0.17 -0.81 -11.41
C VAL A 333 0.82 0.44 -10.87
N SER A 334 1.22 1.34 -11.76
CA SER A 334 1.66 2.69 -11.41
C SER A 334 0.98 3.73 -12.28
N LEU A 335 0.89 4.95 -11.73
CA LEU A 335 0.34 6.11 -12.41
C LEU A 335 1.37 7.23 -12.41
N ASN A 336 1.62 7.78 -13.60
CA ASN A 336 2.30 9.07 -13.73
C ASN A 336 1.26 10.14 -14.12
N SER A 337 1.31 11.29 -13.43
CA SER A 337 0.45 12.45 -13.69
C SER A 337 1.29 13.72 -13.88
N SER A 338 0.93 14.52 -14.88
CA SER A 338 1.51 15.85 -15.09
C SER A 338 1.16 16.88 -14.01
N LEU A 339 0.19 16.57 -13.13
CA LEU A 339 -0.26 17.45 -12.04
C LEU A 339 0.10 16.89 -10.65
N GLY A 340 0.56 15.64 -10.50
CA GLY A 340 0.91 15.03 -9.18
C GLY A 340 -0.19 15.19 -8.13
N ILE A 341 0.10 15.29 -6.81
CA ILE A 341 -0.92 15.51 -5.76
C ILE A 341 -0.87 16.95 -5.24
N ALA A 342 -2.03 17.62 -5.21
CA ALA A 342 -2.17 18.98 -4.71
C ALA A 342 -2.78 19.03 -3.30
N GLY A 343 -2.32 19.98 -2.48
CA GLY A 343 -3.00 20.40 -1.26
C GLY A 343 -3.00 19.43 -0.08
N CYS A 344 -2.50 18.18 -0.22
CA CYS A 344 -2.61 17.13 0.80
C CYS A 344 -1.37 16.94 1.65
N ASN A 345 -1.18 17.81 2.64
CA ASN A 345 -0.08 17.64 3.59
C ASN A 345 -0.44 16.68 4.74
N LEU A 346 -0.22 15.38 4.54
CA LEU A 346 -0.34 14.36 5.58
C LEU A 346 0.90 14.26 6.50
N THR A 347 1.96 15.04 6.26
CA THR A 347 3.16 15.06 7.11
C THR A 347 3.02 15.99 8.32
N THR A 348 1.98 16.84 8.32
CA THR A 348 1.60 17.70 9.45
C THR A 348 0.43 17.12 10.24
N ILE A 349 0.44 17.33 11.56
CA ILE A 349 -0.58 16.84 12.51
C ILE A 349 -1.97 17.32 12.07
N PRO A 350 -2.97 16.43 11.90
CA PRO A 350 -4.35 16.85 11.66
C PRO A 350 -4.87 17.63 12.87
N PRO A 351 -5.55 18.78 12.70
CA PRO A 351 -6.21 19.43 13.83
C PRO A 351 -7.27 18.49 14.43
N PRO A 352 -7.34 18.35 15.77
CA PRO A 352 -8.27 17.44 16.43
C PRO A 352 -9.69 18.01 16.29
N THR A 353 -10.46 17.60 15.29
CA THR A 353 -11.88 17.96 15.25
C THR A 353 -12.75 16.85 14.69
N ASN A 354 -13.87 16.60 15.39
CA ASN A 354 -15.07 15.89 14.93
C ASN A 354 -15.82 16.66 13.82
N THR A 355 -15.15 17.51 13.05
CA THR A 355 -15.78 18.34 12.02
C THR A 355 -14.94 18.35 10.76
N THR A 356 -15.60 17.98 9.67
CA THR A 356 -15.10 17.78 8.30
C THR A 356 -14.45 18.96 7.57
N ASN A 357 -14.01 20.04 8.23
CA ASN A 357 -13.46 21.22 7.56
C ASN A 357 -12.22 21.78 8.29
N GLY A 358 -11.06 21.13 8.09
CA GLY A 358 -9.76 21.74 8.35
C GLY A 358 -9.20 22.30 7.05
N THR A 359 -8.96 23.61 6.97
CA THR A 359 -8.35 24.27 5.81
C THR A 359 -6.83 24.03 5.85
N ILE A 360 -6.33 23.19 4.94
CA ILE A 360 -4.89 22.94 4.74
C ILE A 360 -4.35 24.01 3.77
N PRO A 361 -3.12 24.55 3.98
CA PRO A 361 -2.56 25.56 3.09
C PRO A 361 -2.53 25.10 1.62
N SER A 362 -2.89 26.04 0.74
CA SER A 362 -2.89 25.87 -0.70
C SER A 362 -1.49 25.58 -1.22
N GLY A 363 -1.27 24.37 -1.73
CA GLY A 363 -0.05 23.96 -2.40
C GLY A 363 -0.31 23.77 -3.89
N THR A 364 0.54 24.34 -4.74
CA THR A 364 0.53 24.03 -6.17
C THR A 364 0.79 22.54 -6.35
N PRO A 365 -0.01 21.82 -7.16
CA PRO A 365 0.26 20.44 -7.52
C PRO A 365 1.69 20.30 -8.08
N THR A 366 2.53 19.46 -7.48
CA THR A 366 3.89 19.20 -7.98
C THR A 366 3.85 17.99 -8.91
N PRO A 367 4.25 18.09 -10.19
CA PRO A 367 4.29 16.94 -11.10
C PRO A 367 5.08 15.78 -10.50
N THR A 368 4.62 14.54 -10.71
CA THR A 368 5.43 13.35 -10.45
C THR A 368 6.41 13.19 -11.60
N SER A 369 7.52 13.94 -11.55
CA SER A 369 8.54 13.97 -12.61
C SER A 369 9.32 12.67 -12.74
N THR A 370 9.21 11.78 -11.75
CA THR A 370 9.82 10.46 -11.72
C THR A 370 8.75 9.37 -11.84
N ILE A 371 9.02 8.37 -12.68
CA ILE A 371 8.25 7.12 -12.65
C ILE A 371 8.53 6.51 -11.28
N PRO A 372 7.49 6.15 -10.49
CA PRO A 372 7.73 5.47 -9.22
C PRO A 372 8.56 4.21 -9.46
N PRO A 373 9.41 3.80 -8.51
CA PRO A 373 10.15 2.57 -8.67
C PRO A 373 9.17 1.42 -8.92
N ILE A 374 9.43 0.65 -9.95
CA ILE A 374 8.65 -0.51 -10.38
C ILE A 374 9.54 -1.71 -10.08
N VAL A 375 9.02 -2.72 -9.38
CA VAL A 375 9.78 -3.95 -9.12
C VAL A 375 9.75 -4.77 -10.39
N THR A 376 10.80 -4.76 -11.20
CA THR A 376 10.77 -5.47 -12.48
C THR A 376 11.17 -6.95 -12.27
N ALA A 377 10.41 -7.88 -12.85
CA ALA A 377 10.80 -9.29 -12.91
C ALA A 377 11.99 -9.56 -13.88
N GLY A 378 12.58 -8.50 -14.45
CA GLY A 378 13.36 -8.54 -15.69
C GLY A 378 14.84 -8.89 -15.57
N ALA A 379 15.43 -8.99 -14.37
CA ALA A 379 16.89 -9.05 -14.23
C ALA A 379 17.47 -10.32 -13.56
N ALA A 380 16.67 -11.24 -13.01
CA ALA A 380 17.19 -12.43 -12.30
C ALA A 380 17.62 -13.62 -13.20
N ARG A 381 17.85 -13.40 -14.50
CA ARG A 381 18.47 -14.40 -15.39
C ARG A 381 19.84 -13.96 -15.89
N ILE A 382 20.74 -13.61 -14.98
CA ILE A 382 22.15 -13.88 -15.27
C ILE A 382 22.32 -15.39 -15.15
N ALA A 383 22.30 -16.05 -16.30
CA ALA A 383 22.73 -17.42 -16.44
C ALA A 383 24.04 -17.60 -15.67
N THR A 384 24.02 -18.44 -14.64
CA THR A 384 25.22 -19.12 -14.17
C THR A 384 25.72 -19.98 -15.33
N ALA A 385 26.45 -19.35 -16.25
CA ALA A 385 27.29 -20.05 -17.20
C ALA A 385 28.34 -20.77 -16.35
N GLY A 386 28.06 -22.04 -16.06
CA GLY A 386 28.99 -22.93 -15.39
C GLY A 386 30.31 -22.90 -16.13
N VAL A 387 31.31 -22.24 -15.53
CA VAL A 387 32.70 -22.46 -15.89
C VAL A 387 33.06 -23.80 -15.27
N PRO A 388 33.32 -24.86 -16.06
CA PRO A 388 33.80 -26.11 -15.49
C PRO A 388 35.17 -25.83 -14.87
N LEU A 389 35.30 -26.08 -13.56
CA LEU A 389 36.58 -26.20 -12.88
C LEU A 389 37.37 -27.34 -13.55
N ALA A 390 38.19 -27.00 -14.54
CA ALA A 390 39.26 -27.87 -15.01
C ALA A 390 40.39 -27.80 -13.97
N GLY A 391 40.61 -28.92 -13.29
CA GLY A 391 41.59 -29.05 -12.22
C GLY A 391 43.01 -28.67 -12.67
N LEU A 392 43.62 -27.78 -11.91
CA LEU A 392 45.07 -27.57 -11.95
C LEU A 392 45.72 -28.53 -10.95
N LEU A 393 46.23 -29.64 -11.47
CA LEU A 393 47.11 -30.55 -10.74
C LEU A 393 48.46 -29.83 -10.54
N LEU A 394 48.83 -29.53 -9.28
CA LEU A 394 50.20 -29.16 -8.94
C LEU A 394 51.07 -30.42 -8.96
N ALA A 395 51.95 -30.53 -9.95
CA ALA A 395 53.04 -31.49 -9.94
C ALA A 395 54.20 -30.93 -9.10
N LEU A 396 54.48 -31.58 -7.97
CA LEU A 396 55.78 -31.50 -7.29
C LEU A 396 56.83 -32.15 -8.20
N VAL A 397 57.86 -31.41 -8.58
CA VAL A 397 59.12 -31.99 -9.10
C VAL A 397 60.25 -31.51 -8.21
N ALA A 398 60.97 -32.49 -7.68
CA ALA A 398 62.19 -32.34 -6.92
C ALA A 398 63.34 -31.82 -7.80
N LEU A 399 64.06 -30.81 -7.31
CA LEU A 399 65.52 -30.65 -7.37
C LEU A 399 65.96 -29.51 -6.45
#